data_AF-A0A4U5N124-F1
#
_entry.id   AF-A0A4U5N124-F1
#
_cell.length_a   1.000
_cell.length_b   1.000
_cell.length_c   1.000
_cell.angle_alpha   90.00
_cell.angle_beta   90.00
_cell.angle_gamma   90.00
#
_symmetry.space_group_name_H-M   'P 1'
#
loop_
_entity.id
_entity.type
_entity.pdbx_description
1 polymer ?
#
loop_
_entity_poly.entity_id
_entity_poly.type
_entity_poly.pdbx_seq_one_letter_code
_entity_poly.pdbx_strand_id
1 'polypeptide(L)'
;MTSKPPKPSDKNYDPMEGVPPDEAIAEKTVDEDVELQSVDDDIHELSDFSEEAEVRRWRSVESLSIYTLYTQLRPLMKSPQVRILALLNCILTLINILFLIGVIFFIGLVAYHRITYNQWNAKDMPCIYEWTEWSACSSPCRSVDMNGTKTRTINQDTIVQARGTKTKCPDDLAYRAETAPCNTHYCASKLSSFTDKTQCFYKNPMIGKAGGCFKMRDIPADDRLITLDVLDYYWDCPQEECPSDMQ
;
A
#
# COMPACT_ATOMS: atom_id res chain seq x y z
N MET A 1 24.16 58.19 32.34
CA MET A 1 22.88 58.90 32.18
C MET A 1 21.79 57.83 32.15
N THR A 2 21.08 57.64 33.28
CA THR A 2 19.65 57.99 33.47
C THR A 2 18.71 57.12 32.63
N SER A 3 17.60 56.54 33.08
CA SER A 3 16.89 56.41 34.36
C SER A 3 15.64 55.54 34.07
N LYS A 4 15.27 54.66 35.03
CA LYS A 4 14.00 53.89 35.22
C LYS A 4 12.70 54.70 35.00
N PRO A 5 11.42 54.19 35.11
CA PRO A 5 10.78 52.83 35.20
C PRO A 5 9.38 52.77 34.43
N PRO A 6 8.24 52.13 34.88
CA PRO A 6 7.85 50.69 35.07
C PRO A 6 6.46 50.22 34.49
N LYS A 7 6.22 48.87 34.51
CA LYS A 7 5.01 47.99 34.81
C LYS A 7 3.59 48.31 34.25
N PRO A 8 2.57 47.38 34.28
CA PRO A 8 2.41 46.04 34.98
C PRO A 8 2.04 44.86 34.03
N SER A 9 2.27 43.56 34.35
CA SER A 9 1.87 42.64 35.45
C SER A 9 0.47 42.04 35.32
N ASP A 10 0.40 40.73 35.10
CA ASP A 10 -0.31 39.73 35.93
C ASP A 10 -0.32 38.36 35.18
N LYS A 11 -0.23 37.18 35.78
CA LYS A 11 0.14 36.70 37.12
C LYS A 11 0.37 35.18 37.02
N ASN A 12 1.10 34.71 38.02
CA ASN A 12 1.69 33.39 38.26
C ASN A 12 0.69 32.36 38.83
N TYR A 13 0.94 31.04 38.70
CA TYR A 13 0.82 30.08 39.82
C TYR A 13 1.41 28.68 39.53
N ASP A 14 2.27 28.21 40.43
CA ASP A 14 2.73 26.83 40.62
C ASP A 14 2.84 26.60 42.15
N PRO A 15 2.27 25.54 42.75
CA PRO A 15 2.40 25.27 44.17
C PRO A 15 3.02 23.90 44.49
N MET A 16 4.35 23.78 44.38
CA MET A 16 5.16 22.96 45.30
C MET A 16 5.81 23.85 46.37
N GLU A 17 5.00 24.69 47.01
CA GLU A 17 5.45 25.58 48.08
C GLU A 17 4.81 25.14 49.40
N GLY A 18 5.61 24.54 50.31
CA GLY A 18 5.09 24.21 51.64
C GLY A 18 5.75 23.10 52.45
N VAL A 19 7.08 22.87 52.37
CA VAL A 19 7.77 22.07 53.40
C VAL A 19 8.60 23.01 54.29
N PRO A 20 8.49 22.91 55.63
CA PRO A 20 9.58 23.23 56.53
C PRO A 20 10.09 21.97 57.26
N PRO A 21 11.41 21.85 57.54
CA PRO A 21 12.06 20.60 57.93
C PRO A 21 12.26 20.42 59.44
N ASP A 22 12.84 19.25 59.71
CA ASP A 22 13.25 18.60 60.95
C ASP A 22 13.97 19.49 61.99
N GLU A 23 13.89 19.08 63.27
CA GLU A 23 14.58 19.61 64.47
C GLU A 23 13.74 20.48 65.43
N ALA A 24 12.71 19.87 66.04
CA ALA A 24 12.24 20.13 67.41
C ALA A 24 11.04 19.19 67.64
N ILE A 25 11.14 18.07 68.36
CA ILE A 25 11.16 18.01 69.82
C ILE A 25 11.54 16.56 70.18
N ALA A 26 12.52 16.43 71.07
CA ALA A 26 13.04 15.19 71.63
C ALA A 26 12.22 14.69 72.84
N GLU A 27 12.45 13.41 73.17
CA GLU A 27 12.32 12.76 74.50
C GLU A 27 10.89 12.40 74.99
N LYS A 28 10.58 11.27 75.66
CA LYS A 28 11.38 10.29 76.44
C LYS A 28 10.51 9.07 76.89
N THR A 29 11.08 7.85 76.88
CA THR A 29 10.85 6.62 77.72
C THR A 29 9.47 5.92 77.75
N VAL A 30 9.28 4.59 77.92
CA VAL A 30 9.93 3.52 78.73
C VAL A 30 9.64 2.12 78.12
N ASP A 31 10.69 1.27 78.07
CA ASP A 31 10.90 -0.18 78.32
C ASP A 31 9.81 -1.26 78.14
N GLU A 32 10.19 -2.40 77.53
CA GLU A 32 10.48 -3.64 78.28
C GLU A 32 11.18 -4.71 77.40
N ASP A 33 12.32 -5.15 77.89
CA ASP A 33 13.19 -6.19 77.35
C ASP A 33 12.66 -7.60 77.67
N VAL A 34 12.74 -8.53 76.73
CA VAL A 34 12.80 -9.97 77.05
C VAL A 34 13.81 -10.65 76.13
N GLU A 35 15.06 -10.71 76.59
CA GLU A 35 15.97 -11.80 76.25
C GLU A 35 15.43 -13.10 76.87
N LEU A 36 15.35 -14.18 76.09
CA LEU A 36 15.54 -15.51 76.65
C LEU A 36 16.51 -16.31 75.78
N GLN A 37 17.67 -16.52 76.37
CA GLN A 37 18.74 -17.42 75.94
C GLN A 37 18.28 -18.88 75.84
N SER A 38 19.01 -19.59 74.98
CA SER A 38 19.24 -21.03 74.94
C SER A 38 18.84 -21.84 76.18
N VAL A 39 18.04 -22.87 75.98
CA VAL A 39 18.12 -24.12 76.74
C VAL A 39 18.08 -25.27 75.73
N ASP A 40 19.27 -25.81 75.48
CA ASP A 40 19.49 -27.17 75.00
C ASP A 40 19.09 -28.11 76.14
N ASP A 41 18.31 -29.15 75.87
CA ASP A 41 18.54 -30.50 76.41
C ASP A 41 17.44 -31.48 75.93
N ASP A 42 17.94 -32.64 75.51
CA ASP A 42 17.26 -33.92 75.26
C ASP A 42 16.16 -34.21 76.33
N ILE A 43 15.14 -35.06 76.17
CA ILE A 43 15.18 -36.48 75.84
C ILE A 43 13.73 -36.96 75.57
N HIS A 44 13.58 -37.92 74.66
CA HIS A 44 12.55 -38.95 74.55
C HIS A 44 11.34 -38.91 75.51
N GLU A 45 10.13 -38.78 74.96
CA GLU A 45 8.99 -39.68 75.26
C GLU A 45 8.08 -39.81 74.02
N LEU A 46 7.75 -41.06 73.67
CA LEU A 46 6.75 -41.44 72.67
C LEU A 46 5.36 -41.39 73.34
N SER A 47 4.37 -40.74 72.71
CA SER A 47 2.96 -41.09 72.93
C SER A 47 2.10 -40.70 71.73
N ASP A 48 1.46 -41.70 71.14
CA ASP A 48 0.27 -41.62 70.30
C ASP A 48 -0.83 -40.77 70.96
N PHE A 49 -1.47 -39.88 70.19
CA PHE A 49 -2.80 -39.23 70.30
C PHE A 49 -2.70 -37.97 69.40
N SER A 50 -3.57 -37.61 68.44
CA SER A 50 -4.95 -37.97 68.14
C SER A 50 -5.24 -37.75 66.64
N GLU A 51 -6.25 -38.48 66.13
CA GLU A 51 -6.87 -38.32 64.81
C GLU A 51 -7.75 -37.03 64.72
N GLU A 52 -7.26 -35.90 65.20
CA GLU A 52 -8.04 -34.64 65.25
C GLU A 52 -7.49 -33.53 64.35
N ALA A 53 -6.45 -33.81 63.57
CA ALA A 53 -5.85 -32.84 62.64
C ALA A 53 -6.58 -32.71 61.29
N GLU A 54 -7.61 -33.50 61.01
CA GLU A 54 -8.28 -33.51 59.70
C GLU A 54 -9.25 -32.33 59.47
N VAL A 55 -9.65 -31.60 60.52
CA VAL A 55 -10.72 -30.58 60.41
C VAL A 55 -10.18 -29.15 60.14
N ARG A 56 -8.86 -28.88 60.24
CA ARG A 56 -8.31 -27.53 60.02
C ARG A 56 -7.57 -27.30 58.69
N ARG A 57 -7.50 -28.30 57.79
CA ARG A 57 -6.73 -28.21 56.53
C ARG A 57 -7.46 -27.53 55.35
N TRP A 58 -8.32 -26.55 55.59
CA TRP A 58 -9.02 -25.82 54.51
C TRP A 58 -8.90 -24.28 54.59
N ARG A 59 -7.99 -23.74 55.42
CA ARG A 59 -7.68 -22.30 55.42
C ARG A 59 -6.19 -22.02 55.65
N SER A 60 -5.38 -22.32 54.65
CA SER A 60 -4.30 -21.41 54.23
C SER A 60 -3.86 -21.81 52.83
N VAL A 61 -4.12 -20.95 51.85
CA VAL A 61 -3.26 -20.90 50.66
C VAL A 61 -2.04 -20.10 51.11
N GLU A 62 -1.28 -20.67 52.04
CA GLU A 62 0.07 -20.19 52.33
C GLU A 62 0.89 -20.48 51.09
N SER A 63 1.55 -19.43 50.60
CA SER A 63 2.50 -19.47 49.48
C SER A 63 3.24 -20.81 49.47
N LEU A 64 3.04 -21.59 48.41
CA LEU A 64 3.88 -22.75 48.09
C LEU A 64 5.30 -22.22 47.85
N SER A 65 6.01 -22.00 48.94
CA SER A 65 7.40 -21.59 48.92
C SER A 65 8.15 -22.73 48.25
N ILE A 66 8.81 -22.43 47.13
CA ILE A 66 9.66 -23.39 46.42
C ILE A 66 10.66 -24.05 47.39
N TYR A 67 11.00 -23.34 48.47
CA TYR A 67 11.81 -23.81 49.58
C TYR A 67 11.17 -24.95 50.40
N THR A 68 9.87 -24.93 50.69
CA THR A 68 9.19 -25.99 51.47
C THR A 68 8.99 -27.26 50.65
N LEU A 69 8.75 -27.13 49.34
CA LEU A 69 8.76 -28.25 48.40
C LEU A 69 10.17 -28.85 48.27
N TYR A 70 11.20 -28.00 48.19
CA TYR A 70 12.58 -28.44 48.08
C TYR A 70 13.06 -29.20 49.33
N THR A 71 12.72 -28.73 50.54
CA THR A 71 13.08 -29.43 51.78
C THR A 71 12.38 -30.78 51.91
N GLN A 72 11.13 -30.91 51.44
CA GLN A 72 10.39 -32.18 51.42
C GLN A 72 10.90 -33.18 50.35
N LEU A 73 11.41 -32.71 49.22
CA LEU A 73 11.98 -33.55 48.15
C LEU A 73 13.45 -33.94 48.39
N ARG A 74 14.17 -33.16 49.22
CA ARG A 74 15.58 -33.39 49.60
C ARG A 74 15.89 -34.81 50.11
N PRO A 75 15.10 -35.44 51.01
CA PRO A 75 15.38 -36.80 51.48
C PRO A 75 15.19 -37.88 50.40
N LEU A 76 14.29 -37.67 49.44
CA LEU A 76 14.01 -38.60 48.33
C LEU A 76 15.10 -38.58 47.26
N MET A 77 15.82 -37.47 47.13
CA MET A 77 16.95 -37.31 46.20
C MET A 77 18.27 -37.88 46.75
N LYS A 78 18.30 -38.73 47.77
CA LYS A 78 19.58 -39.29 48.27
C LYS A 78 20.18 -40.34 47.33
N SER A 79 19.36 -41.05 46.54
CA SER A 79 19.87 -42.05 45.59
C SER A 79 20.22 -41.43 44.22
N PRO A 80 21.34 -41.84 43.60
CA PRO A 80 21.78 -41.28 42.31
C PRO A 80 20.79 -41.59 41.17
N GLN A 81 20.10 -42.73 41.23
CA GLN A 81 19.13 -43.16 40.22
C GLN A 81 17.87 -42.29 40.22
N VAL A 82 17.36 -41.92 41.40
CA VAL A 82 16.16 -41.06 41.52
C VAL A 82 16.45 -39.63 41.06
N ARG A 83 17.68 -39.12 41.25
CA ARG A 83 18.10 -37.81 40.73
C ARG A 83 18.11 -37.76 39.20
N ILE A 84 18.65 -38.79 38.55
CA ILE A 84 18.69 -38.86 37.08
C ILE A 84 17.27 -38.95 36.52
N LEU A 85 16.40 -39.76 37.13
CA LEU A 85 15.00 -39.87 36.73
C LEU A 85 14.24 -38.54 36.92
N ALA A 86 14.48 -37.83 38.03
CA ALA A 86 13.87 -36.52 38.29
C ALA A 86 14.34 -35.45 37.28
N LEU A 87 15.63 -35.44 36.92
CA LEU A 87 16.16 -34.55 35.88
C LEU A 87 15.57 -34.86 34.51
N LEU A 88 15.48 -36.13 34.13
CA LEU A 88 14.86 -36.53 32.85
C LEU A 88 13.38 -36.15 32.79
N ASN A 89 12.62 -36.37 33.87
CA ASN A 89 11.23 -35.94 33.95
C ASN A 89 11.09 -34.41 33.88
N CYS A 90 12.00 -33.65 34.52
CA CYS A 90 12.01 -32.19 34.44
C CYS A 90 12.31 -31.68 33.01
N ILE A 91 13.27 -32.31 32.32
CA ILE A 91 13.56 -32.00 30.91
C ILE A 91 12.35 -32.34 30.04
N LEU A 92 11.72 -33.50 30.27
CA LEU A 92 10.55 -33.93 29.50
C LEU A 92 9.34 -33.02 29.76
N THR A 93 9.11 -32.54 30.98
CA THR A 93 8.04 -31.58 31.26
C THR A 93 8.30 -30.23 30.60
N LEU A 94 9.54 -29.73 30.61
CA LEU A 94 9.93 -28.52 29.88
C LEU A 94 9.68 -28.64 28.38
N ILE A 95 10.06 -29.77 27.77
CA ILE A 95 9.80 -30.04 26.35
C ILE A 95 8.29 -30.04 26.07
N ASN A 96 7.48 -30.72 26.90
CA ASN A 96 6.03 -30.73 26.75
C ASN A 96 5.39 -29.34 26.89
N ILE A 97 5.89 -28.51 27.82
CA ILE A 97 5.43 -27.12 27.98
C ILE A 97 5.77 -26.30 26.74
N LEU A 98 6.97 -26.44 26.19
CA LEU A 98 7.36 -25.76 24.96
C LEU A 98 6.50 -26.19 23.76
N PHE A 99 6.19 -27.50 23.64
CA PHE A 99 5.26 -27.99 22.64
C PHE A 99 3.85 -27.43 22.82
N LEU A 100 3.34 -27.37 24.05
CA LEU A 100 2.03 -26.77 24.35
C LEU A 100 1.98 -25.30 23.92
N ILE A 101 3.01 -24.52 24.26
CA ILE A 101 3.13 -23.11 23.84
C ILE A 101 3.15 -23.01 22.31
N GLY A 102 3.92 -23.88 21.63
CA GLY A 102 3.97 -23.94 20.18
C GLY A 102 2.62 -24.23 19.54
N VAL A 103 1.85 -25.17 20.10
CA VAL A 103 0.50 -25.50 19.62
C VAL A 103 -0.46 -24.33 19.82
N ILE A 104 -0.46 -23.69 21.00
CA ILE A 104 -1.31 -22.52 21.29
C ILE A 104 -0.97 -21.37 20.33
N PHE A 105 0.32 -21.11 20.11
CA PHE A 105 0.76 -20.08 19.17
C PHE A 105 0.31 -20.39 17.74
N PHE A 106 0.44 -21.63 17.29
CA PHE A 106 0.00 -22.04 15.95
C PHE A 106 -1.52 -21.90 15.77
N ILE A 107 -2.32 -22.30 16.77
CA ILE A 107 -3.77 -22.09 16.76
C ILE A 107 -4.09 -20.59 16.67
N GLY A 108 -3.39 -19.75 17.45
CA GLY A 108 -3.53 -18.30 17.41
C GLY A 108 -3.22 -17.71 16.03
N LEU A 109 -2.14 -18.16 15.38
CA LEU A 109 -1.78 -17.73 14.02
C LEU A 109 -2.87 -18.12 13.00
N VAL A 110 -3.36 -19.35 13.04
CA VAL A 110 -4.43 -19.81 12.14
C VAL A 110 -5.71 -19.00 12.34
N ALA A 111 -6.10 -18.75 13.59
CA ALA A 111 -7.26 -17.95 13.92
C ALA A 111 -7.11 -16.50 13.45
N TYR A 112 -5.95 -15.88 13.68
CA TYR A 112 -5.62 -14.55 13.20
C TYR A 112 -5.74 -14.46 11.68
N HIS A 113 -5.04 -15.33 10.94
CA HIS A 113 -5.11 -15.36 9.48
C HIS A 113 -6.53 -15.55 8.96
N ARG A 114 -7.32 -16.43 9.59
CA ARG A 114 -8.72 -16.65 9.22
C ARG A 114 -9.58 -15.40 9.40
N ILE A 115 -9.47 -14.73 10.55
CA ILE A 115 -10.23 -13.51 10.84
C ILE A 115 -9.84 -12.40 9.85
N THR A 116 -8.54 -12.18 9.68
CA THR A 116 -8.03 -11.16 8.76
C THR A 116 -8.46 -11.46 7.32
N TYR A 117 -8.32 -12.70 6.85
CA TYR A 117 -8.79 -13.11 5.52
C TYR A 117 -10.28 -12.85 5.32
N ASN A 118 -11.11 -13.21 6.29
CA ASN A 118 -12.55 -12.97 6.25
C ASN A 118 -12.87 -11.47 6.23
N GLN A 119 -12.20 -10.66 7.05
CA GLN A 119 -12.38 -9.20 7.05
C GLN A 119 -11.97 -8.56 5.72
N TRP A 120 -10.86 -9.01 5.12
CA TRP A 120 -10.41 -8.53 3.80
C TRP A 120 -11.38 -8.94 2.69
N ASN A 121 -11.98 -10.12 2.76
CA ASN A 121 -12.98 -10.57 1.79
C ASN A 121 -14.38 -10.00 2.03
N ALA A 122 -14.69 -9.56 3.25
CA ALA A 122 -15.94 -8.87 3.57
C ALA A 122 -15.96 -7.42 3.08
N LYS A 123 -14.79 -6.84 2.76
CA LYS A 123 -14.73 -5.50 2.15
C LYS A 123 -15.19 -5.58 0.70
N ASP A 124 -16.21 -4.78 0.39
CA ASP A 124 -16.69 -4.59 -0.96
C ASP A 124 -15.57 -3.97 -1.82
N MET A 125 -15.19 -4.67 -2.87
CA MET A 125 -14.20 -4.22 -3.84
C MET A 125 -14.77 -4.42 -5.25
N PRO A 126 -14.84 -3.38 -6.08
CA PRO A 126 -15.31 -3.52 -7.45
C PRO A 126 -14.28 -4.27 -8.31
N CYS A 127 -14.70 -4.70 -9.49
CA CYS A 127 -13.77 -5.13 -10.53
C CYS A 127 -12.95 -3.91 -10.97
N ILE A 128 -11.63 -3.97 -10.82
CA ILE A 128 -10.71 -2.90 -11.22
C ILE A 128 -9.73 -3.48 -12.24
N TYR A 129 -9.45 -2.73 -13.29
CA TYR A 129 -8.48 -3.08 -14.33
C TYR A 129 -8.01 -1.81 -15.02
N GLU A 130 -6.84 -1.87 -15.61
CA GLU A 130 -6.27 -0.78 -16.39
C GLU A 130 -6.07 -1.22 -17.83
N TRP A 131 -6.16 -0.27 -18.75
CA TRP A 131 -5.81 -0.51 -20.14
C TRP A 131 -4.31 -0.39 -20.34
N THR A 132 -3.76 -1.19 -21.25
CA THR A 132 -2.39 -1.01 -21.74
C THR A 132 -2.28 0.30 -22.53
N GLU A 133 -1.04 0.73 -22.74
CA GLU A 133 -0.76 1.83 -23.65
C GLU A 133 -1.25 1.50 -25.07
N TRP A 134 -1.58 2.54 -25.82
CA TRP A 134 -1.95 2.39 -27.21
C TRP A 134 -0.78 1.85 -28.03
N SER A 135 -1.07 0.90 -28.92
CA SER A 135 -0.12 0.45 -29.92
C SER A 135 0.22 1.56 -30.91
N ALA A 136 1.34 1.37 -31.62
CA ALA A 136 1.70 2.23 -32.73
C ALA A 136 0.59 2.24 -33.78
N CYS A 137 0.34 3.41 -34.38
CA CYS A 137 -0.66 3.52 -35.42
C CYS A 137 -0.30 2.65 -36.63
N SER A 138 -1.27 1.93 -37.18
CA SER A 138 -1.08 1.05 -38.33
C SER A 138 -0.55 1.78 -39.57
N SER A 139 -0.87 3.08 -39.68
CA SER A 139 -0.50 3.91 -40.82
C SER A 139 -0.03 5.28 -40.33
N PRO A 140 1.00 5.89 -40.94
CA PRO A 140 1.49 7.21 -40.55
C PRO A 140 0.50 8.33 -40.90
N CYS A 141 -0.38 8.11 -41.87
CA CYS A 141 -1.39 9.03 -42.36
C CYS A 141 -2.54 8.24 -43.02
N ARG A 142 -3.65 8.91 -43.28
CA ARG A 142 -4.83 8.37 -43.97
C ARG A 142 -4.67 8.41 -45.49
N SER A 143 -5.03 7.33 -46.16
CA SER A 143 -5.22 7.29 -47.62
C SER A 143 -6.69 7.03 -47.95
N VAL A 144 -7.07 7.11 -49.23
CA VAL A 144 -8.45 6.89 -49.68
C VAL A 144 -8.96 5.50 -49.25
N ASP A 145 -8.09 4.50 -49.30
CA ASP A 145 -8.45 3.09 -49.06
C ASP A 145 -8.07 2.58 -47.66
N MET A 146 -7.23 3.32 -46.92
CA MET A 146 -6.72 2.87 -45.62
C MET A 146 -6.73 3.98 -44.57
N ASN A 147 -7.42 3.70 -43.46
CA ASN A 147 -7.42 4.53 -42.26
C ASN A 147 -6.42 3.97 -41.25
N GLY A 148 -5.64 4.85 -40.62
CA GLY A 148 -4.80 4.48 -39.49
C GLY A 148 -5.65 4.02 -38.31
N THR A 149 -5.32 2.86 -37.74
CA THR A 149 -5.94 2.34 -36.53
C THR A 149 -4.88 1.99 -35.50
N LYS A 150 -5.21 2.18 -34.23
CA LYS A 150 -4.40 1.77 -33.09
C LYS A 150 -5.27 0.96 -32.14
N THR A 151 -4.62 0.06 -31.42
CA THR A 151 -5.28 -0.91 -30.55
C THR A 151 -4.67 -0.86 -29.17
N ARG A 152 -5.47 -1.15 -28.15
CA ARG A 152 -4.99 -1.43 -26.79
C ARG A 152 -5.78 -2.56 -26.19
N THR A 153 -5.21 -3.22 -25.20
CA THR A 153 -5.82 -4.37 -24.52
C THR A 153 -5.88 -4.09 -23.04
N ILE A 154 -6.59 -4.91 -22.28
CA ILE A 154 -6.55 -4.81 -20.82
C ILE A 154 -5.20 -5.33 -20.31
N ASN A 155 -4.59 -4.61 -19.36
CA ASN A 155 -3.42 -5.07 -18.66
C ASN A 155 -3.85 -6.18 -17.68
N GLN A 156 -3.45 -7.42 -17.97
CA GLN A 156 -3.89 -8.58 -17.20
C GLN A 156 -3.34 -8.57 -15.76
N ASP A 157 -2.18 -7.95 -15.54
CA ASP A 157 -1.54 -7.89 -14.23
C ASP A 157 -2.26 -6.95 -13.25
N THR A 158 -3.10 -6.03 -13.77
CA THR A 158 -3.86 -5.07 -12.96
C THR A 158 -5.29 -5.51 -12.69
N ILE A 159 -5.71 -6.69 -13.18
CA ILE A 159 -7.07 -7.19 -12.97
C ILE A 159 -7.25 -7.58 -11.51
N VAL A 160 -8.12 -6.85 -10.82
CA VAL A 160 -8.55 -7.14 -9.46
C VAL A 160 -9.99 -7.63 -9.49
N GLN A 161 -10.19 -8.86 -9.03
CA GLN A 161 -11.51 -9.48 -8.97
C GLN A 161 -12.43 -8.78 -7.97
N ALA A 162 -13.69 -8.65 -8.35
CA ALA A 162 -14.71 -8.09 -7.47
C ALA A 162 -14.98 -8.99 -6.26
N ARG A 163 -15.20 -8.37 -5.09
CA ARG A 163 -15.49 -9.04 -3.81
C ARG A 163 -16.69 -8.41 -3.11
N GLY A 164 -17.32 -9.18 -2.23
CA GLY A 164 -18.50 -8.77 -1.46
C GLY A 164 -19.76 -8.70 -2.32
N THR A 165 -20.47 -7.59 -2.28
CA THR A 165 -21.74 -7.35 -2.99
C THR A 165 -21.58 -6.88 -4.44
N LYS A 166 -20.33 -6.64 -4.89
CA LYS A 166 -20.03 -6.10 -6.22
C LYS A 166 -20.12 -7.18 -7.30
N THR A 167 -20.57 -6.77 -8.48
CA THR A 167 -20.66 -7.63 -9.67
C THR A 167 -19.28 -8.17 -10.04
N LYS A 168 -19.20 -9.47 -10.32
CA LYS A 168 -17.98 -10.13 -10.80
C LYS A 168 -17.42 -9.46 -12.06
N CYS A 169 -16.10 -9.52 -12.20
CA CYS A 169 -15.46 -9.15 -13.47
C CYS A 169 -16.00 -10.03 -14.60
N PRO A 170 -16.20 -9.48 -15.81
CA PRO A 170 -16.54 -10.29 -16.98
C PRO A 170 -15.48 -11.35 -17.27
N ASP A 171 -15.90 -12.55 -17.70
CA ASP A 171 -14.97 -13.66 -18.00
C ASP A 171 -14.10 -13.37 -19.23
N ASP A 172 -14.61 -12.53 -20.15
CA ASP A 172 -13.92 -12.11 -21.37
C ASP A 172 -12.97 -10.93 -21.17
N LEU A 173 -12.87 -10.39 -19.95
CA LEU A 173 -12.14 -9.16 -19.66
C LEU A 173 -10.68 -9.21 -20.14
N ALA A 174 -9.99 -10.32 -19.89
CA ALA A 174 -8.58 -10.49 -20.27
C ALA A 174 -8.32 -10.45 -21.80
N TYR A 175 -9.36 -10.64 -22.61
CA TYR A 175 -9.30 -10.69 -24.07
C TYR A 175 -9.89 -9.45 -24.74
N ARG A 176 -10.40 -8.48 -23.96
CA ARG A 176 -10.95 -7.27 -24.54
C ARG A 176 -9.86 -6.42 -25.16
N ALA A 177 -10.11 -6.04 -26.41
CA ALA A 177 -9.32 -5.10 -27.16
C ALA A 177 -10.20 -3.91 -27.56
N GLU A 178 -9.63 -2.72 -27.43
CA GLU A 178 -10.22 -1.50 -27.93
C GLU A 178 -9.44 -1.05 -29.17
N THR A 179 -10.17 -0.61 -30.20
CA THR A 179 -9.58 -0.07 -31.43
C THR A 179 -10.07 1.35 -31.62
N ALA A 180 -9.15 2.27 -31.91
CA ALA A 180 -9.45 3.66 -32.17
C ALA A 180 -8.75 4.16 -33.46
N PRO A 181 -9.32 5.15 -34.17
CA PRO A 181 -8.65 5.77 -35.30
C PRO A 181 -7.43 6.57 -34.83
N CYS A 182 -6.41 6.62 -35.68
CA CYS A 182 -5.20 7.42 -35.48
C CYS A 182 -4.70 7.97 -36.81
N ASN A 183 -3.88 9.02 -36.75
CA ASN A 183 -3.30 9.68 -37.93
C ASN A 183 -4.35 9.98 -39.01
N THR A 184 -5.43 10.64 -38.60
CA THR A 184 -6.62 10.90 -39.45
C THR A 184 -6.38 11.92 -40.55
N HIS A 185 -5.23 12.59 -40.57
CA HIS A 185 -4.83 13.52 -41.61
C HIS A 185 -4.49 12.76 -42.90
N TYR A 186 -4.86 13.31 -44.05
CA TYR A 186 -4.52 12.69 -45.33
C TYR A 186 -3.00 12.70 -45.58
N CYS A 187 -2.51 11.65 -46.21
CA CYS A 187 -1.14 11.59 -46.69
C CYS A 187 -0.89 12.68 -47.74
N ALA A 188 0.31 13.27 -47.69
CA ALA A 188 0.67 14.31 -48.66
C ALA A 188 0.78 13.71 -50.07
N SER A 189 0.07 14.33 -51.02
CA SER A 189 0.18 14.01 -52.44
C SER A 189 1.19 14.95 -53.10
N LYS A 190 1.94 14.45 -54.09
CA LYS A 190 2.88 15.29 -54.83
C LYS A 190 2.14 16.20 -55.79
N LEU A 191 2.58 17.45 -55.95
CA LEU A 191 2.00 18.37 -56.93
C LEU A 191 2.10 17.81 -58.37
N SER A 192 3.16 17.07 -58.68
CA SER A 192 3.32 16.38 -59.98
C SER A 192 2.28 15.29 -60.25
N SER A 193 1.62 14.74 -59.22
CA SER A 193 0.60 13.69 -59.39
C SER A 193 -0.70 14.21 -60.00
N PHE A 194 -0.92 15.52 -59.96
CA PHE A 194 -2.07 16.17 -60.60
C PHE A 194 -1.72 16.48 -62.05
N THR A 195 -2.22 15.64 -62.96
CA THR A 195 -1.97 15.76 -64.41
C THR A 195 -2.97 16.67 -65.10
N ASP A 196 -4.16 16.82 -64.52
CA ASP A 196 -5.24 17.61 -65.10
C ASP A 196 -4.89 19.10 -65.03
N LYS A 197 -5.27 19.83 -66.08
CA LYS A 197 -5.02 21.26 -66.23
C LYS A 197 -6.34 21.98 -66.31
N THR A 198 -6.38 23.17 -65.71
CA THR A 198 -7.52 24.07 -65.85
C THR A 198 -7.68 24.51 -67.30
N GLN A 199 -8.83 25.12 -67.60
CA GLN A 199 -8.96 25.98 -68.76
C GLN A 199 -7.94 27.14 -68.72
N CYS A 200 -7.72 27.78 -69.86
CA CYS A 200 -6.82 28.92 -69.95
C CYS A 200 -7.49 30.19 -69.39
N PHE A 201 -6.71 30.96 -68.65
CA PHE A 201 -7.11 32.25 -68.09
C PHE A 201 -6.22 33.36 -68.67
N TYR A 202 -6.76 34.58 -68.77
CA TYR A 202 -5.97 35.73 -69.20
C TYR A 202 -4.89 36.05 -68.14
N LYS A 203 -3.65 36.26 -68.58
CA LYS A 203 -2.58 36.78 -67.70
C LYS A 203 -2.91 38.19 -67.19
N ASN A 204 -3.52 38.99 -68.06
CA ASN A 204 -4.03 40.31 -67.72
C ASN A 204 -5.49 40.45 -68.23
N PRO A 205 -6.48 40.45 -67.33
CA PRO A 205 -7.88 40.58 -67.71
C PRO A 205 -8.20 41.85 -68.50
N MET A 206 -7.48 42.96 -68.29
CA MET A 206 -7.77 44.25 -68.95
C MET A 206 -7.34 44.29 -70.41
N ILE A 207 -6.37 43.46 -70.80
CA ILE A 207 -5.83 43.39 -72.17
C ILE A 207 -6.33 42.12 -72.88
N GLY A 208 -6.97 41.20 -72.14
CA GLY A 208 -7.54 39.97 -72.66
C GLY A 208 -6.51 39.13 -73.40
N LYS A 209 -6.91 38.61 -74.57
CA LYS A 209 -6.10 37.72 -75.41
C LYS A 209 -4.75 38.32 -75.85
N ALA A 210 -4.65 39.65 -75.96
CA ALA A 210 -3.39 40.31 -76.34
C ALA A 210 -2.34 40.29 -75.22
N GLY A 211 -2.74 40.13 -73.96
CA GLY A 211 -1.84 39.95 -72.81
C GLY A 211 -1.31 38.52 -72.62
N GLY A 212 -1.76 37.58 -73.46
CA GLY A 212 -1.45 36.16 -73.33
C GLY A 212 -2.29 35.44 -72.27
N CYS A 213 -2.29 34.11 -72.33
CA CYS A 213 -3.06 33.26 -71.43
C CYS A 213 -2.19 32.20 -70.79
N PHE A 214 -2.62 31.70 -69.63
CA PHE A 214 -1.95 30.65 -68.90
C PHE A 214 -2.97 29.64 -68.38
N LYS A 215 -2.52 28.40 -68.17
CA LYS A 215 -3.25 27.36 -67.45
C LYS A 215 -2.42 26.85 -66.29
N MET A 216 -3.09 26.36 -65.26
CA MET A 216 -2.47 25.78 -64.08
C MET A 216 -2.97 24.35 -63.88
N ARG A 217 -2.41 23.63 -62.91
CA ARG A 217 -2.94 22.32 -62.54
C ARG A 217 -4.33 22.49 -61.94
N ASP A 218 -5.25 21.62 -62.34
CA ASP A 218 -6.55 21.53 -61.72
C ASP A 218 -6.43 20.66 -60.47
N ILE A 219 -6.59 21.28 -59.31
CA ILE A 219 -6.44 20.62 -58.01
C ILE A 219 -7.82 20.60 -57.35
N PRO A 220 -8.36 19.41 -57.01
CA PRO A 220 -9.66 19.31 -56.36
C PRO A 220 -9.68 20.07 -55.02
N ALA A 221 -10.82 20.68 -54.71
CA ALA A 221 -11.04 21.41 -53.46
C ALA A 221 -11.45 20.45 -52.33
N ASP A 222 -10.51 19.64 -51.86
CA ASP A 222 -10.68 18.73 -50.73
C ASP A 222 -9.56 18.89 -49.70
N ASP A 223 -9.79 18.34 -48.50
CA ASP A 223 -8.88 18.44 -47.36
C ASP A 223 -7.65 17.54 -47.55
N ARG A 224 -6.75 17.88 -48.49
CA ARG A 224 -5.50 17.14 -48.74
C ARG A 224 -4.25 17.98 -48.54
N LEU A 225 -3.19 17.34 -48.06
CA LEU A 225 -1.87 17.93 -48.02
C LEU A 225 -1.17 17.75 -49.37
N ILE A 226 -0.52 18.80 -49.88
CA ILE A 226 0.21 18.76 -51.15
C ILE A 226 1.66 19.14 -50.92
N THR A 227 2.58 18.28 -51.37
CA THR A 227 4.01 18.56 -51.38
C THR A 227 4.41 19.18 -52.72
N LEU A 228 5.07 20.35 -52.66
CA LEU A 228 5.59 21.03 -53.85
C LEU A 228 6.89 20.34 -54.29
N ASP A 229 6.78 19.43 -55.25
CA ASP A 229 7.90 18.67 -55.80
C ASP A 229 8.37 19.16 -57.18
N VAL A 230 7.63 20.09 -57.78
CA VAL A 230 7.89 20.66 -59.10
C VAL A 230 7.80 22.18 -59.07
N LEU A 231 8.55 22.85 -59.95
CA LEU A 231 8.61 24.31 -60.05
C LEU A 231 7.65 24.90 -61.09
N ASP A 232 7.14 24.07 -62.00
CA ASP A 232 6.25 24.51 -63.07
C ASP A 232 4.81 24.65 -62.56
N TYR A 233 4.47 25.78 -61.95
CA TYR A 233 3.12 26.02 -61.39
C TYR A 233 2.08 26.38 -62.46
N TYR A 234 2.53 26.92 -63.59
CA TYR A 234 1.69 27.34 -64.70
C TYR A 234 2.36 27.07 -66.04
N TRP A 235 1.56 27.01 -67.10
CA TRP A 235 2.02 26.91 -68.48
C TRP A 235 1.33 27.93 -69.34
N ASP A 236 2.05 28.45 -70.33
CA ASP A 236 1.48 29.32 -71.33
C ASP A 236 0.53 28.55 -72.25
N CYS A 237 -0.61 29.14 -72.52
CA CYS A 237 -1.56 28.63 -73.48
C CYS A 237 -1.30 29.20 -74.87
N PRO A 238 -1.50 28.40 -75.93
CA PRO A 238 -1.54 28.93 -77.30
C PRO A 238 -2.74 29.90 -77.45
N GLN A 239 -2.63 30.83 -78.39
CA GLN A 239 -3.60 31.93 -78.53
C GLN A 239 -5.01 31.43 -78.86
N GLU A 240 -5.11 30.27 -79.50
CA GLU A 240 -6.34 29.62 -79.89
C GLU A 240 -7.12 29.05 -78.69
N GLU A 241 -6.43 28.67 -77.62
CA GLU A 241 -7.03 28.14 -76.37
C GLU A 241 -7.42 29.27 -75.39
N CYS A 242 -7.05 30.51 -75.66
CA CYS A 242 -7.48 31.65 -74.85
C CYS A 242 -9.00 31.81 -74.90
N PRO A 243 -9.66 32.18 -73.78
CA PRO A 243 -11.06 32.58 -73.81
C PRO A 243 -11.29 33.66 -74.87
N SER A 244 -12.45 33.62 -75.53
CA SER A 244 -12.86 34.60 -76.54
C SER A 244 -13.53 35.82 -75.93
N ASP A 245 -14.12 35.66 -74.74
CA ASP A 245 -14.92 36.68 -74.07
C ASP A 245 -14.28 37.07 -72.73
N MET A 246 -14.34 38.36 -72.36
CA MET A 246 -14.09 38.79 -70.99
C MET A 246 -15.39 38.55 -70.20
N GLN A 247 -15.38 37.59 -69.28
CA GLN A 247 -16.44 37.45 -68.28
C GLN A 247 -16.32 38.55 -67.22
#